data_AF-A0A353K2D4-F1
#
_entry.id   AF-A0A353K2D4-F1
#
_cell.length_a   1.000
_cell.length_b   1.000
_cell.length_c   1.000
_cell.angle_alpha   90.00
_cell.angle_beta   90.00
_cell.angle_gamma   90.00
#
_symmetry.space_group_name_H-M   'P 1'
#
loop_
_entity.id
_entity.type
_entity.pdbx_description
1 polymer ?
#
loop_
_entity_poly.entity_id
_entity_poly.type
_entity_poly.pdbx_seq_one_letter_code
_entity_poly.pdbx_strand_id
1 'polypeptide(L)'
;VAFDKTGTLTKGIFNVTKVVPENNFTKDDVIKYAAYAESFSNHPIGTSILKYYEKEINKDEIKDYEEISGNGIKAKIFKDDVAAGNNKLMIKEGIKYKEAEENGTVVYVAVNKKYAGYIVISDEIKEDSKKAVQELKKLGIKKTIMLTGDRKKSAEAIGKEIGIDEVYSELLPDKKVENMERIKNEVSDSGKLVFVGDGINDAPVLRASDVGIAMGGIGSDAAIEAADIVIMTDEPSKITDAIKIARKTNRVVTENIVFAIGVKIAIMILGVLGIATMWEAVFSDVGVALIAILNSMRAMKVS
;
A
#
# COMPACT_ATOMS: atom_id res chain seq x y z
N VAL A 1 11.31 2.88 -5.70
CA VAL A 1 10.32 1.94 -5.14
C VAL A 1 8.96 2.55 -5.34
N ALA A 2 8.04 1.82 -5.95
CA ALA A 2 6.66 2.21 -6.12
C ALA A 2 5.78 1.41 -5.16
N PHE A 3 4.78 2.05 -4.57
CA PHE A 3 3.84 1.46 -3.63
C PHE A 3 2.43 1.60 -4.16
N ASP A 4 1.60 0.57 -3.97
CA ASP A 4 0.17 0.79 -3.87
C ASP A 4 -0.17 1.48 -2.55
N LYS A 5 -1.28 2.21 -2.52
CA LYS A 5 -1.75 2.87 -1.30
C LYS A 5 -2.52 1.89 -0.42
N THR A 6 -3.61 1.32 -0.93
CA THR A 6 -4.61 0.59 -0.16
C THR A 6 -4.06 -0.79 0.21
N GLY A 7 -4.20 -1.21 1.47
CA GLY A 7 -3.68 -2.52 1.94
C GLY A 7 -2.15 -2.61 2.07
N THR A 8 -1.40 -1.75 1.39
CA THR A 8 0.07 -1.69 1.45
C THR A 8 0.55 -0.68 2.47
N LEU A 9 0.40 0.63 2.18
CA LEU A 9 0.80 1.72 3.08
C LEU A 9 -0.27 2.03 4.14
N THR A 10 -1.51 1.68 3.83
CA THR A 10 -2.66 1.79 4.72
C THR A 10 -3.20 0.41 5.07
N LYS A 11 -4.03 0.34 6.10
CA LYS A 11 -4.61 -0.92 6.59
C LYS A 11 -5.68 -1.48 5.64
N GLY A 12 -6.18 -0.68 4.69
CA GLY A 12 -7.32 -1.07 3.85
C GLY A 12 -8.64 -1.10 4.62
N ILE A 13 -8.63 -0.57 5.85
CA ILE A 13 -9.78 -0.46 6.73
C ILE A 13 -10.15 1.01 6.79
N PHE A 14 -11.33 1.32 6.26
CA PHE A 14 -11.90 2.65 6.33
C PHE A 14 -12.39 2.93 7.75
N ASN A 15 -12.03 4.09 8.29
CA ASN A 15 -12.50 4.53 9.61
C ASN A 15 -13.04 5.97 9.49
N VAL A 16 -14.05 6.28 10.30
CA VAL A 16 -14.55 7.66 10.44
C VAL A 16 -13.50 8.47 11.19
N THR A 17 -12.90 9.45 10.51
CA THR A 17 -11.86 10.30 11.09
C THR A 17 -12.40 11.63 11.59
N LYS A 18 -13.50 12.11 11.00
CA LYS A 18 -14.10 13.39 11.39
C LYS A 18 -15.61 13.39 11.16
N VAL A 19 -16.35 13.94 12.12
CA VAL A 19 -17.78 14.25 11.98
C VAL A 19 -17.94 15.75 12.19
N VAL A 20 -18.48 16.43 11.19
CA VAL A 20 -18.71 17.88 11.20
C VAL A 20 -20.20 18.15 11.05
N PRO A 21 -20.88 18.53 12.14
CA PRO A 21 -22.28 18.90 12.08
C PRO A 21 -22.46 20.35 11.66
N GLU A 22 -23.61 20.66 11.06
CA GLU A 22 -24.03 21.98 10.61
C GLU A 22 -25.52 22.19 10.94
N ASN A 23 -26.03 23.42 10.81
CA ASN A 23 -27.46 23.75 10.95
C ASN A 23 -28.15 23.24 12.24
N ASN A 24 -27.51 23.43 13.40
CA ASN A 24 -27.98 23.02 14.73
C ASN A 24 -28.12 21.51 14.96
N PHE A 25 -27.59 20.67 14.08
CA PHE A 25 -27.42 19.25 14.38
C PHE A 25 -26.22 19.04 15.30
N THR A 26 -26.25 17.99 16.11
CA THR A 26 -25.08 17.56 16.89
C THR A 26 -24.27 16.52 16.11
N LYS A 27 -23.03 16.27 16.55
CA LYS A 27 -22.22 15.17 15.99
C LYS A 27 -22.95 13.83 16.08
N ASP A 28 -23.60 13.61 17.21
CA ASP A 28 -24.37 12.40 17.51
C ASP A 28 -25.58 12.25 16.58
N ASP A 29 -26.24 13.36 16.22
CA ASP A 29 -27.36 13.31 15.26
C ASP A 29 -26.86 12.92 13.87
N VAL A 30 -25.79 13.56 13.38
CA VAL A 30 -25.25 13.29 12.04
C VAL A 30 -24.82 11.83 11.91
N ILE A 31 -24.09 11.32 12.90
CA ILE A 31 -23.66 9.91 12.88
C ILE A 31 -24.84 8.95 13.02
N LYS A 32 -25.82 9.27 13.87
CA LYS A 32 -27.02 8.44 14.06
C LYS A 32 -27.79 8.32 12.75
N TYR A 33 -28.13 9.43 12.10
CA TYR A 33 -28.88 9.41 10.85
C TYR A 33 -28.09 8.71 9.73
N ALA A 34 -26.78 8.92 9.64
CA ALA A 34 -25.93 8.22 8.68
C ALA A 34 -25.87 6.70 8.94
N ALA A 35 -25.70 6.29 10.19
CA ALA A 35 -25.61 4.88 10.57
C ALA A 35 -26.93 4.14 10.29
N TYR A 36 -28.08 4.76 10.58
CA TYR A 36 -29.37 4.18 10.21
C TYR A 36 -29.55 4.09 8.69
N ALA A 37 -29.16 5.13 7.93
CA ALA A 37 -29.24 5.13 6.47
C ALA A 37 -28.36 4.02 5.85
N GLU A 38 -27.16 3.81 6.37
CA GLU A 38 -26.18 2.84 5.85
C GLU A 38 -26.37 1.42 6.43
N SER A 39 -27.37 1.19 7.29
CA SER A 39 -27.55 -0.10 7.98
C SER A 39 -27.89 -1.30 7.07
N PHE A 40 -28.38 -1.04 5.86
CA PHE A 40 -28.63 -2.04 4.82
C PHE A 40 -27.56 -2.08 3.73
N SER A 41 -26.57 -1.17 3.81
CA SER A 41 -25.47 -1.07 2.86
C SER A 41 -24.40 -2.11 3.17
N ASN A 42 -23.99 -2.87 2.15
CA ASN A 42 -22.84 -3.76 2.24
C ASN A 42 -21.53 -3.06 1.84
N HIS A 43 -21.55 -1.74 1.62
CA HIS A 43 -20.39 -0.99 1.19
C HIS A 43 -19.42 -0.78 2.37
N PRO A 44 -18.08 -0.92 2.20
CA PRO A 44 -17.10 -0.70 3.26
C PRO A 44 -17.24 0.63 4.00
N ILE A 45 -17.65 1.68 3.28
CA ILE A 45 -17.97 3.01 3.83
C ILE A 45 -19.10 2.94 4.86
N GLY A 46 -20.21 2.26 4.54
CA GLY A 46 -21.34 2.09 5.44
C GLY A 46 -20.97 1.29 6.68
N THR A 47 -20.21 0.21 6.51
CA THR A 47 -19.67 -0.59 7.63
C THR A 47 -18.80 0.25 8.58
N SER A 48 -18.04 1.21 8.04
CA SER A 48 -17.19 2.12 8.82
C SER A 48 -18.02 3.06 9.70
N ILE A 49 -19.13 3.57 9.17
CA ILE A 49 -20.06 4.45 9.89
C ILE A 49 -20.78 3.66 11.00
N LEU A 50 -21.25 2.45 10.69
CA LEU A 50 -21.89 1.56 11.66
C LEU A 50 -20.96 1.23 12.83
N LYS A 51 -19.69 0.92 12.52
CA LYS A 51 -18.66 0.64 13.52
C LYS A 51 -18.39 1.84 14.42
N TYR A 52 -18.37 3.05 13.87
CA TYR A 52 -18.15 4.28 14.65
C TYR A 52 -19.35 4.66 15.54
N TYR A 53 -20.58 4.29 15.14
CA TYR A 53 -21.79 4.59 15.92
C TYR A 53 -21.90 3.76 17.21
N GLU A 54 -21.34 2.54 17.23
CA GLU A 54 -21.23 1.61 18.38
C GLU A 54 -22.54 1.28 19.14
N LYS A 55 -23.71 1.68 18.61
CA LYS A 55 -25.03 1.45 19.22
C LYS A 55 -25.88 0.55 18.33
N GLU A 56 -26.78 -0.20 18.95
CA GLU A 56 -27.74 -1.02 18.23
C GLU A 56 -28.68 -0.15 17.38
N ILE A 57 -28.88 -0.56 16.13
CA ILE A 57 -29.77 0.08 15.19
C ILE A 57 -31.03 -0.74 15.10
N ASN A 58 -32.14 -0.15 15.52
CA ASN A 58 -33.44 -0.75 15.29
C ASN A 58 -33.82 -0.57 13.81
N LYS A 59 -33.75 -1.66 13.04
CA LYS A 59 -34.05 -1.67 11.60
C LYS A 59 -35.53 -1.42 11.30
N ASP A 60 -36.43 -1.63 12.26
CA ASP A 60 -37.87 -1.40 12.09
C ASP A 60 -38.22 0.10 11.94
N GLU A 61 -37.31 0.98 12.36
CA GLU A 61 -37.44 2.43 12.23
C GLU A 61 -37.06 2.95 10.84
N ILE A 62 -36.65 2.06 9.92
CA ILE A 62 -36.22 2.42 8.57
C ILE A 62 -37.28 1.98 7.58
N LYS A 63 -37.77 2.93 6.78
CA LYS A 63 -38.77 2.73 5.73
C LYS A 63 -38.27 3.34 4.43
N ASP A 64 -38.82 2.88 3.31
CA ASP A 64 -38.56 3.43 1.97
C ASP A 64 -37.06 3.55 1.65
N TYR A 65 -36.28 2.51 1.93
CA TYR A 65 -34.86 2.45 1.58
C TYR A 65 -34.68 2.42 0.06
N GLU A 66 -33.95 3.41 -0.46
CA GLU A 66 -33.59 3.54 -1.87
C GLU A 66 -32.08 3.73 -1.99
N GLU A 67 -31.41 2.76 -2.60
CA GLU A 67 -29.98 2.87 -2.94
C GLU A 67 -29.83 3.46 -4.34
N ILE A 68 -29.11 4.57 -4.43
CA ILE A 68 -28.83 5.27 -5.68
C ILE A 68 -27.37 5.02 -6.05
N SER A 69 -27.14 4.00 -6.89
CA SER A 69 -25.81 3.58 -7.33
C SER A 69 -24.90 4.75 -7.70
N GLY A 70 -23.74 4.83 -7.03
CA GLY A 70 -22.72 5.84 -7.26
C GLY A 70 -23.02 7.23 -6.70
N ASN A 71 -24.15 7.44 -6.03
CA ASN A 71 -24.52 8.71 -5.40
C ASN A 71 -24.73 8.59 -3.88
N GLY A 72 -25.33 7.50 -3.40
CA GLY A 72 -25.58 7.25 -1.98
C GLY A 72 -26.95 6.62 -1.74
N ILE A 73 -27.49 6.83 -0.54
CA ILE A 73 -28.71 6.19 -0.05
C ILE A 73 -29.71 7.24 0.39
N LYS A 74 -30.99 6.94 0.21
CA LYS A 74 -32.10 7.62 0.86
C LYS A 74 -32.93 6.63 1.64
N ALA A 75 -33.42 7.07 2.79
CA ALA A 75 -34.37 6.30 3.56
C ALA A 75 -35.20 7.25 4.43
N LYS A 76 -36.38 6.81 4.81
CA LYS A 76 -37.16 7.43 5.86
C LYS A 76 -36.78 6.78 7.19
N ILE A 77 -36.17 7.56 8.07
CA ILE A 77 -35.64 7.08 9.36
C ILE A 77 -36.46 7.73 10.46
N PHE A 78 -37.13 6.91 11.28
CA PHE A 78 -38.19 7.34 12.18
C PHE A 78 -39.36 8.02 11.42
N LYS A 79 -39.38 9.36 11.39
CA LYS A 79 -40.35 10.18 10.64
C LYS A 79 -39.67 11.14 9.66
N ASP A 80 -38.34 11.15 9.63
CA ASP A 80 -37.55 12.11 8.88
C ASP A 80 -37.08 11.52 7.54
N ASP A 81 -37.09 12.33 6.49
CA ASP A 81 -36.52 11.96 5.19
C ASP A 81 -35.01 12.19 5.22
N VAL A 82 -34.22 11.12 5.14
CA VAL A 82 -32.76 11.16 5.27
C VAL A 82 -32.09 10.81 3.95
N ALA A 83 -31.08 11.60 3.58
CA ALA A 83 -30.21 11.34 2.44
C ALA A 83 -28.75 11.33 2.92
N ALA A 84 -28.04 10.23 2.65
CA ALA A 84 -26.62 10.06 2.99
C ALA A 84 -25.84 9.67 1.73
N GLY A 85 -24.83 10.45 1.34
CA GLY A 85 -24.10 10.17 0.11
C GLY A 85 -23.08 11.21 -0.30
N ASN A 86 -22.65 11.17 -1.56
CA ASN A 86 -21.68 12.12 -2.09
C ASN A 86 -22.35 13.46 -2.51
N ASN A 87 -21.52 14.37 -3.02
CA ASN A 87 -21.96 15.68 -3.51
C ASN A 87 -23.02 15.60 -4.62
N LYS A 88 -22.99 14.57 -5.48
CA LYS A 88 -23.98 14.39 -6.54
C LYS A 88 -25.37 14.14 -5.99
N LEU A 89 -25.49 13.38 -4.89
CA LEU A 89 -26.77 13.17 -4.21
C LEU A 89 -27.34 14.48 -3.66
N MET A 90 -26.50 15.29 -3.00
CA MET A 90 -26.93 16.58 -2.45
C MET A 90 -27.44 17.53 -3.54
N ILE A 91 -26.77 17.58 -4.68
CA ILE A 91 -27.18 18.38 -5.85
C ILE A 91 -28.51 17.85 -6.42
N LYS A 92 -28.65 16.53 -6.57
CA LYS A 92 -29.87 15.90 -7.11
C LYS A 92 -31.11 16.21 -6.27
N GLU A 93 -30.94 16.29 -4.95
CA GLU A 93 -32.02 16.62 -4.01
C GLU A 93 -32.27 18.12 -3.82
N GLY A 94 -31.48 18.97 -4.47
CA GLY A 94 -31.57 20.43 -4.32
C GLY A 94 -31.17 20.92 -2.92
N ILE A 95 -30.33 20.17 -2.21
CA ILE A 95 -29.90 20.48 -0.85
C ILE A 95 -28.68 21.39 -0.93
N LYS A 96 -28.76 22.58 -0.31
CA LYS A 96 -27.59 23.45 -0.15
C LYS A 96 -26.65 22.82 0.89
N TYR A 97 -25.48 22.38 0.44
CA TYR A 97 -24.45 21.78 1.28
C TYR A 97 -23.17 22.62 1.22
N LYS A 98 -22.33 22.47 2.24
CA LYS A 98 -20.98 23.04 2.28
C LYS A 98 -20.02 21.98 1.77
N GLU A 99 -19.28 22.30 0.71
CA GLU A 99 -18.28 21.38 0.20
C GLU A 99 -17.17 21.20 1.24
N ALA A 100 -16.90 19.96 1.61
CA ALA A 100 -15.89 19.65 2.60
C ALA A 100 -14.51 19.68 1.94
N GLU A 101 -13.60 20.47 2.52
CA GLU A 101 -12.20 20.51 2.08
C GLU A 101 -11.31 19.49 2.83
N GLU A 102 -11.90 18.44 3.38
CA GLU A 102 -11.17 17.44 4.16
C GLU A 102 -10.57 16.33 3.29
N ASN A 103 -9.54 15.67 3.80
CA ASN A 103 -8.87 14.58 3.12
C ASN A 103 -9.62 13.26 3.38
N GLY A 104 -10.08 12.59 2.32
CA GLY A 104 -10.78 11.31 2.40
C GLY A 104 -12.09 11.28 1.63
N THR A 105 -12.85 10.21 1.82
CA THR A 105 -14.18 10.05 1.27
C THR A 105 -15.18 10.76 2.17
N VAL A 106 -15.89 11.74 1.62
CA VAL A 106 -16.86 12.54 2.36
C VAL A 106 -18.27 12.02 2.09
N VAL A 107 -18.98 11.69 3.16
CA VAL A 107 -20.41 11.35 3.15
C VAL A 107 -21.18 12.52 3.74
N TYR A 108 -21.94 13.21 2.90
CA TYR A 108 -22.84 14.28 3.29
C TYR A 108 -24.14 13.69 3.80
N VAL A 109 -24.66 14.24 4.89
CA VAL A 109 -25.90 13.81 5.54
C VAL A 109 -26.89 14.95 5.52
N ALA A 110 -28.11 14.66 5.11
CA ALA A 110 -29.21 15.60 5.14
C ALA A 110 -30.47 14.95 5.72
N VAL A 111 -31.24 15.74 6.46
CA VAL A 111 -32.45 15.34 7.16
C VAL A 111 -33.55 16.34 6.82
N ASN A 112 -34.68 15.88 6.31
CA ASN A 112 -35.82 16.69 5.86
C ASN A 112 -35.40 17.82 4.90
N LYS A 113 -34.55 17.48 3.90
CA LYS A 113 -33.92 18.40 2.94
C LYS A 113 -33.05 19.51 3.55
N LYS A 114 -32.75 19.44 4.85
CA LYS A 114 -31.77 20.32 5.50
C LYS A 114 -30.45 19.59 5.64
N TYR A 115 -29.37 20.29 5.29
CA TYR A 115 -28.03 19.77 5.43
C TYR A 115 -27.67 19.61 6.91
N ALA A 116 -27.44 18.38 7.36
CA ALA A 116 -27.12 18.10 8.76
C ALA A 116 -25.61 18.14 9.04
N GLY A 117 -24.80 17.84 8.03
CA GLY A 117 -23.35 17.87 8.14
C GLY A 117 -22.68 16.85 7.22
N TYR A 118 -21.43 16.55 7.50
CA TYR A 118 -20.68 15.54 6.76
C TYR A 118 -19.78 14.70 7.66
N ILE A 119 -19.50 13.49 7.17
CA ILE A 119 -18.63 12.51 7.79
C ILE A 119 -17.46 12.29 6.84
N VAL A 120 -16.25 12.36 7.37
CA VAL A 120 -15.02 12.07 6.65
C VAL A 120 -14.58 10.68 7.03
N ILE A 121 -14.41 9.85 6.01
CA ILE A 121 -13.93 8.49 6.12
C ILE A 121 -12.63 8.42 5.35
N SER A 122 -11.57 8.03 6.03
CA SER A 122 -10.27 7.83 5.40
C SER A 122 -9.70 6.48 5.82
N ASP A 123 -8.85 5.97 4.94
CA ASP A 123 -8.08 4.77 5.21
C ASP A 123 -6.99 5.08 6.25
N GLU A 124 -6.79 4.16 7.19
CA GLU A 124 -5.84 4.34 8.27
C GLU A 124 -4.43 3.97 7.81
N ILE A 125 -3.45 4.86 7.99
CA ILE A 125 -2.05 4.60 7.65
C ILE A 125 -1.47 3.56 8.62
N LYS A 126 -0.69 2.59 8.13
CA LYS A 126 0.02 1.64 9.00
C LYS A 126 1.09 2.37 9.81
N GLU A 127 1.24 2.01 11.08
CA GLU A 127 2.13 2.70 12.03
C GLU A 127 3.60 2.73 11.56
N ASP A 128 4.03 1.68 10.85
CA ASP A 128 5.39 1.51 10.37
C ASP A 128 5.62 2.04 8.93
N SER A 129 4.57 2.46 8.21
CA SER A 129 4.69 2.98 6.83
C SER A 129 5.63 4.18 6.74
N LYS A 130 5.50 5.13 7.67
CA LYS A 130 6.37 6.33 7.71
C LYS A 130 7.81 5.96 8.00
N LYS A 131 8.04 5.02 8.92
CA LYS A 131 9.37 4.51 9.25
C LYS A 131 9.99 3.79 8.05
N ALA A 132 9.21 2.95 7.36
CA ALA A 132 9.64 2.23 6.17
C ALA A 132 10.14 3.19 5.08
N VAL A 133 9.35 4.20 4.72
CA VAL A 133 9.75 5.19 3.69
C VAL A 133 11.01 5.95 4.09
N GLN A 134 11.12 6.36 5.35
CA GLN A 134 12.33 7.02 5.85
C GLN A 134 13.58 6.13 5.80
N GLU A 135 13.45 4.86 6.20
CA GLU A 135 14.55 3.90 6.14
C GLU A 135 14.96 3.59 4.69
N LEU A 136 14.01 3.50 3.76
CA LEU A 136 14.30 3.31 2.35
C LEU A 136 15.13 4.48 1.79
N LYS A 137 14.79 5.73 2.16
CA LYS A 137 15.58 6.91 1.81
C LYS A 137 16.99 6.85 2.43
N LYS A 138 17.11 6.43 3.70
CA LYS A 138 18.42 6.22 4.36
C LYS A 138 19.27 5.13 3.69
N LEU A 139 18.63 4.11 3.11
CA LEU A 139 19.29 3.07 2.31
C LEU A 139 19.75 3.59 0.93
N GLY A 140 19.50 4.86 0.59
CA GLY A 140 19.93 5.45 -0.69
C GLY A 140 19.00 5.13 -1.85
N ILE A 141 17.75 4.77 -1.58
CA ILE A 141 16.73 4.65 -2.64
C ILE A 141 16.42 6.06 -3.15
N LYS A 142 16.67 6.28 -4.44
CA LYS A 142 16.60 7.60 -5.08
C LYS A 142 15.19 8.21 -5.09
N LYS A 143 14.16 7.37 -5.22
CA LYS A 143 12.78 7.83 -5.45
C LYS A 143 11.76 6.84 -4.88
N THR A 144 10.80 7.39 -4.16
CA THR A 144 9.62 6.69 -3.64
C THR A 144 8.37 7.23 -4.34
N ILE A 145 7.56 6.33 -4.89
CA ILE A 145 6.39 6.66 -5.70
C ILE A 145 5.17 5.96 -5.11
N MET A 146 4.03 6.62 -5.05
CA MET A 146 2.76 6.01 -4.67
C MET A 146 1.80 6.03 -5.87
N LEU A 147 1.22 4.88 -6.19
CA LEU A 147 0.20 4.71 -7.23
C LEU A 147 -1.14 4.40 -6.55
N THR A 148 -2.22 5.08 -6.92
CA THR A 148 -3.54 4.81 -6.33
C THR A 148 -4.69 5.22 -7.24
N GLY A 149 -5.84 4.55 -7.06
CA GLY A 149 -7.12 4.93 -7.69
C GLY A 149 -7.87 6.02 -6.92
N ASP A 150 -7.41 6.39 -5.72
CA ASP A 150 -8.05 7.42 -4.90
C ASP A 150 -7.97 8.80 -5.55
N ARG A 151 -8.86 9.70 -5.11
CA ARG A 151 -8.85 11.11 -5.52
C ARG A 151 -7.53 11.78 -5.16
N LYS A 152 -7.08 12.70 -6.03
CA LYS A 152 -5.82 13.43 -5.89
C LYS A 152 -5.58 14.01 -4.50
N LYS A 153 -6.59 14.69 -3.95
CA LYS A 153 -6.50 15.33 -2.62
C LYS A 153 -6.19 14.35 -1.48
N SER A 154 -6.84 13.18 -1.48
CA SER A 154 -6.62 12.13 -0.48
C SER A 154 -5.22 11.52 -0.63
N ALA A 155 -4.84 11.19 -1.87
CA ALA A 155 -3.56 10.60 -2.19
C ALA A 155 -2.38 11.52 -1.84
N GLU A 156 -2.44 12.80 -2.20
CA GLU A 156 -1.39 13.77 -1.89
C GLU A 156 -1.24 14.01 -0.39
N ALA A 157 -2.34 14.02 0.36
CA ALA A 157 -2.31 14.15 1.81
C ALA A 157 -1.56 12.99 2.48
N ILE A 158 -1.92 11.74 2.12
CA ILE A 158 -1.26 10.53 2.63
C ILE A 158 0.21 10.51 2.19
N GLY A 159 0.49 10.82 0.93
CA GLY A 159 1.86 10.88 0.40
C GLY A 159 2.72 11.87 1.18
N LYS A 160 2.18 13.05 1.52
CA LYS A 160 2.87 14.06 2.33
C LYS A 160 3.07 13.63 3.78
N GLU A 161 2.10 12.95 4.37
CA GLU A 161 2.15 12.49 5.77
C GLU A 161 3.23 11.41 5.99
N ILE A 162 3.35 10.48 5.05
CA ILE A 162 4.32 9.38 5.05
C ILE A 162 5.69 9.86 4.52
N GLY A 163 5.71 10.85 3.63
CA GLY A 163 6.92 11.43 3.05
C GLY A 163 7.34 10.78 1.72
N ILE A 164 6.38 10.40 0.88
CA ILE A 164 6.58 9.93 -0.49
C ILE A 164 7.02 11.07 -1.41
N ASP A 165 7.87 10.81 -2.41
CA ASP A 165 8.40 11.83 -3.32
C ASP A 165 7.41 12.19 -4.45
N GLU A 166 6.74 11.18 -5.02
CA GLU A 166 5.74 11.39 -6.09
C GLU A 166 4.48 10.57 -5.87
N VAL A 167 3.33 11.16 -6.19
CA VAL A 167 2.01 10.53 -6.05
C VAL A 167 1.29 10.59 -7.39
N TYR A 168 0.86 9.42 -7.88
CA TYR A 168 -0.02 9.29 -9.03
C TYR A 168 -1.37 8.76 -8.54
N SER A 169 -2.40 9.57 -8.69
CA SER A 169 -3.75 9.34 -8.19
C SER A 169 -4.76 9.14 -9.33
N GLU A 170 -5.98 8.72 -8.99
CA GLU A 170 -7.10 8.55 -9.94
C GLU A 170 -6.78 7.57 -11.08
N LEU A 171 -5.92 6.59 -10.80
CA LEU A 171 -5.51 5.57 -11.75
C LEU A 171 -6.49 4.40 -11.77
N LEU A 172 -6.93 4.04 -12.98
CA LEU A 172 -7.56 2.74 -13.26
C LEU A 172 -6.48 1.64 -13.33
N PRO A 173 -6.83 0.34 -13.17
CA PRO A 173 -5.86 -0.75 -13.23
C PRO A 173 -4.95 -0.72 -14.46
N ASP A 174 -5.52 -0.54 -15.67
CA ASP A 174 -4.74 -0.47 -16.91
C ASP A 174 -3.76 0.72 -16.91
N LYS A 175 -4.23 1.87 -16.40
CA LYS A 175 -3.39 3.08 -16.28
C LYS A 175 -2.31 2.94 -15.22
N LYS A 176 -2.49 2.10 -14.19
CA LYS A 176 -1.43 1.79 -13.24
C LYS A 176 -0.28 1.08 -13.95
N VAL A 177 -0.59 0.08 -14.80
CA VAL A 177 0.43 -0.65 -15.58
C VAL A 177 1.17 0.28 -16.53
N GLU A 178 0.44 1.11 -17.30
CA GLU A 178 1.05 2.07 -18.22
C GLU A 178 2.00 3.05 -17.50
N ASN A 179 1.58 3.58 -16.33
CA ASN A 179 2.45 4.43 -15.52
C ASN A 179 3.67 3.67 -14.98
N MET A 180 3.49 2.40 -14.59
CA MET A 180 4.58 1.54 -14.15
C MET A 180 5.62 1.33 -15.25
N GLU A 181 5.17 1.04 -16.48
CA GLU A 181 6.06 0.89 -17.65
C GLU A 181 6.77 2.19 -18.00
N ARG A 182 6.07 3.33 -17.93
CA ARG A 182 6.69 4.64 -18.12
C ARG A 182 7.78 4.92 -17.09
N ILE A 183 7.49 4.69 -15.81
CA ILE A 183 8.47 4.85 -14.72
C ILE A 183 9.63 3.86 -14.92
N LYS A 184 9.36 2.63 -15.34
CA LYS A 184 10.40 1.62 -15.63
C LYS A 184 11.33 2.09 -16.73
N ASN A 185 10.81 2.68 -17.80
CA ASN A 185 11.60 3.22 -18.91
C ASN A 185 12.41 4.48 -18.50
N GLU A 186 11.91 5.28 -17.57
CA GLU A 186 12.68 6.40 -17.00
C GLU A 186 13.82 5.91 -16.09
N VAL A 187 13.61 4.77 -15.41
CA VAL A 187 14.54 4.20 -14.43
C VAL A 187 15.53 3.20 -15.07
N SER A 188 15.25 2.68 -16.27
CA SER A 188 16.00 1.57 -16.90
C SER A 188 17.49 1.84 -17.04
N ASP A 189 17.88 3.11 -17.24
CA ASP A 189 19.30 3.51 -17.37
C ASP A 189 19.96 3.83 -16.01
N SER A 190 19.19 3.94 -14.92
CA SER A 190 19.63 4.53 -13.65
C SER A 190 19.36 3.70 -12.40
N GLY A 191 18.68 2.55 -12.53
CA GLY A 191 18.37 1.65 -11.42
C GLY A 191 17.41 0.50 -11.75
N LYS A 192 16.86 -0.09 -10.69
CA LYS A 192 15.85 -1.15 -10.73
C LYS A 192 14.57 -0.68 -10.04
N LEU A 193 13.42 -1.09 -10.56
CA LEU A 193 12.12 -0.70 -10.06
C LEU A 193 11.47 -1.83 -9.26
N VAL A 194 11.33 -1.59 -7.95
CA VAL A 194 10.58 -2.45 -7.04
C VAL A 194 9.17 -1.92 -6.91
N PHE A 195 8.15 -2.76 -7.09
CA PHE A 195 6.75 -2.44 -6.83
C PHE A 195 6.25 -3.23 -5.62
N VAL A 196 5.49 -2.58 -4.73
CA VAL A 196 4.89 -3.22 -3.55
C VAL A 196 3.38 -3.03 -3.54
N GLY A 197 2.63 -4.12 -3.40
CA GLY A 197 1.16 -4.11 -3.43
C GLY A 197 0.52 -5.19 -2.56
N ASP A 198 -0.79 -5.11 -2.35
CA ASP A 198 -1.63 -6.18 -1.76
C ASP A 198 -2.13 -7.17 -2.85
N GLY A 199 -2.05 -6.76 -4.12
CA GLY A 199 -2.18 -7.59 -5.31
C GLY A 199 -3.57 -8.21 -5.56
N ILE A 200 -4.64 -7.74 -4.91
CA ILE A 200 -6.01 -8.01 -5.38
C ILE A 200 -6.22 -7.39 -6.78
N ASN A 201 -5.73 -6.15 -6.96
CA ASN A 201 -5.86 -5.41 -8.23
C ASN A 201 -4.51 -5.15 -8.92
N ASP A 202 -3.40 -5.51 -8.27
CA ASP A 202 -2.07 -5.10 -8.69
C ASP A 202 -1.19 -6.25 -9.22
N ALA A 203 -1.73 -7.45 -9.41
CA ALA A 203 -1.00 -8.59 -10.00
C ALA A 203 -0.34 -8.26 -11.36
N PRO A 204 -1.00 -7.55 -12.31
CA PRO A 204 -0.34 -7.12 -13.54
C PRO A 204 0.81 -6.13 -13.30
N VAL A 205 0.66 -5.24 -12.30
CA VAL A 205 1.64 -4.21 -11.93
C VAL A 205 2.86 -4.83 -11.27
N LEU A 206 2.66 -5.84 -10.41
CA LEU A 206 3.72 -6.65 -9.81
C LEU A 206 4.61 -7.30 -10.88
N ARG A 207 4.00 -7.97 -11.88
CA ARG A 207 4.75 -8.61 -12.98
C ARG A 207 5.47 -7.61 -13.90
N ALA A 208 4.95 -6.40 -14.05
CA ALA A 208 5.58 -5.38 -14.89
C ALA A 208 6.87 -4.82 -14.25
N SER A 209 7.03 -4.94 -12.94
CA SER A 209 8.20 -4.43 -12.19
C SER A 209 9.45 -5.27 -12.38
N ASP A 210 10.63 -4.78 -11.96
CA ASP A 210 11.84 -5.62 -11.92
C ASP A 210 11.81 -6.59 -10.74
N VAL A 211 11.16 -6.18 -9.63
CA VAL A 211 10.93 -7.00 -8.44
C VAL A 211 9.58 -6.64 -7.85
N GLY A 212 8.66 -7.60 -7.85
CA GLY A 212 7.34 -7.48 -7.23
C GLY A 212 7.37 -7.96 -5.77
N ILE A 213 6.89 -7.13 -4.84
CA ILE A 213 6.73 -7.48 -3.43
C ILE A 213 5.25 -7.46 -3.08
N ALA A 214 4.72 -8.60 -2.63
CA ALA A 214 3.35 -8.70 -2.12
C ALA A 214 3.29 -8.64 -0.60
N MET A 215 2.25 -8.01 -0.05
CA MET A 215 1.91 -8.03 1.38
C MET A 215 0.99 -9.21 1.66
N GLY A 216 1.32 -10.06 2.63
CA GLY A 216 0.77 -11.42 2.77
C GLY A 216 -0.44 -11.60 3.69
N GLY A 217 -0.73 -10.67 4.62
CA GLY A 217 -1.87 -10.80 5.53
C GLY A 217 -3.20 -10.27 4.95
N ILE A 218 -3.12 -9.39 3.95
CA ILE A 218 -4.27 -8.89 3.15
C ILE A 218 -4.17 -9.37 1.68
N GLY A 219 -3.05 -9.95 1.29
CA GLY A 219 -2.78 -10.31 -0.11
C GLY A 219 -3.67 -11.43 -0.63
N SER A 220 -4.23 -11.25 -1.82
CA SER A 220 -4.94 -12.33 -2.50
C SER A 220 -3.99 -13.44 -2.95
N ASP A 221 -4.47 -14.67 -3.08
CA ASP A 221 -3.68 -15.79 -3.61
C ASP A 221 -3.02 -15.45 -4.96
N ALA A 222 -3.70 -14.65 -5.78
CA ALA A 222 -3.20 -14.17 -7.07
C ALA A 222 -2.01 -13.19 -6.94
N ALA A 223 -1.92 -12.42 -5.85
CA ALA A 223 -0.81 -11.53 -5.55
C ALA A 223 0.44 -12.31 -5.16
N ILE A 224 0.24 -13.32 -4.31
CA ILE A 224 1.28 -14.21 -3.82
C ILE A 224 1.91 -14.98 -4.99
N GLU A 225 1.10 -15.41 -5.95
CA GLU A 225 1.57 -16.10 -7.15
C GLU A 225 2.32 -15.16 -8.12
N ALA A 226 1.93 -13.88 -8.19
CA ALA A 226 2.51 -12.92 -9.13
C ALA A 226 3.76 -12.20 -8.62
N ALA A 227 4.10 -12.31 -7.33
CA ALA A 227 5.20 -11.60 -6.69
C ALA A 227 6.47 -12.44 -6.56
N ASP A 228 7.63 -11.77 -6.63
CA ASP A 228 8.95 -12.40 -6.40
C ASP A 228 9.24 -12.58 -4.90
N ILE A 229 8.69 -11.69 -4.07
CA ILE A 229 8.88 -11.67 -2.61
C ILE A 229 7.52 -11.47 -1.94
N VAL A 230 7.27 -12.22 -0.87
CA VAL A 230 6.05 -12.10 -0.07
C VAL A 230 6.40 -11.77 1.38
N ILE A 231 5.86 -10.66 1.88
CA ILE A 231 6.03 -10.22 3.27
C ILE A 231 4.86 -10.74 4.10
N MET A 232 5.11 -11.73 4.95
CA MET A 232 4.05 -12.37 5.74
C MET A 232 3.45 -11.48 6.84
N THR A 233 4.22 -10.53 7.40
CA THR A 233 3.79 -9.77 8.60
C THR A 233 3.00 -8.50 8.30
N ASP A 234 2.59 -8.24 7.05
CA ASP A 234 1.86 -7.04 6.64
C ASP A 234 2.49 -5.68 7.01
N GLU A 235 3.77 -5.69 7.39
CA GLU A 235 4.56 -4.54 7.82
C GLU A 235 5.43 -4.01 6.66
N PRO A 236 5.15 -2.82 6.10
CA PRO A 236 6.02 -2.15 5.12
C PRO A 236 7.48 -2.01 5.57
N SER A 237 7.74 -1.94 6.89
CA SER A 237 9.10 -1.88 7.41
C SER A 237 9.96 -3.08 7.01
N LYS A 238 9.38 -4.26 6.81
CA LYS A 238 10.12 -5.46 6.37
C LYS A 238 10.68 -5.37 4.95
N ILE A 239 10.16 -4.46 4.14
CA ILE A 239 10.71 -4.16 2.82
C ILE A 239 12.15 -3.65 2.95
N THR A 240 12.43 -2.84 3.98
CA THR A 240 13.79 -2.33 4.22
C THR A 240 14.72 -3.46 4.62
N ASP A 241 14.25 -4.39 5.46
CA ASP A 241 15.01 -5.56 5.90
C ASP A 241 15.30 -6.50 4.72
N ALA A 242 14.33 -6.76 3.85
CA ALA A 242 14.53 -7.55 2.63
C ALA A 242 15.64 -6.95 1.75
N ILE A 243 15.66 -5.62 1.58
CA ILE A 243 16.69 -4.92 0.81
C ILE A 243 18.06 -4.99 1.51
N LYS A 244 18.11 -4.86 2.84
CA LYS A 244 19.36 -5.01 3.62
C LYS A 244 19.93 -6.41 3.46
N ILE A 245 19.08 -7.44 3.55
CA ILE A 245 19.46 -8.85 3.36
C ILE A 245 19.99 -9.05 1.94
N ALA A 246 19.27 -8.60 0.91
CA ALA A 246 19.70 -8.72 -0.48
C ALA A 246 21.08 -8.07 -0.72
N ARG A 247 21.32 -6.87 -0.19
CA ARG A 247 22.62 -6.20 -0.30
C ARG A 247 23.74 -6.95 0.43
N LYS A 248 23.47 -7.46 1.63
CA LYS A 248 24.44 -8.25 2.40
C LYS A 248 24.80 -9.54 1.67
N THR A 249 23.79 -10.25 1.16
CA THR A 249 23.98 -11.48 0.38
C THR A 249 24.81 -11.21 -0.87
N ASN A 250 24.48 -10.16 -1.64
CA ASN A 250 25.26 -9.80 -2.83
C ASN A 250 26.72 -9.48 -2.48
N ARG A 251 26.97 -8.78 -1.37
CA ARG A 251 28.33 -8.51 -0.91
C ARG A 251 29.10 -9.80 -0.63
N VAL A 252 28.50 -10.74 0.12
CA VAL A 252 29.14 -12.03 0.43
C VAL A 252 29.41 -12.84 -0.84
N VAL A 253 28.48 -12.82 -1.79
CA VAL A 253 28.65 -13.47 -3.10
C VAL A 253 29.81 -12.85 -3.87
N THR A 254 29.89 -11.51 -3.95
CA THR A 254 31.00 -10.82 -4.63
C THR A 254 32.34 -11.11 -3.95
N GLU A 255 32.41 -11.10 -2.62
CA GLU A 255 33.61 -11.46 -1.86
C GLU A 255 34.08 -12.89 -2.20
N ASN A 256 33.16 -13.85 -2.26
CA ASN A 256 33.46 -15.24 -2.62
C ASN A 256 33.95 -15.36 -4.06
N ILE A 257 33.31 -14.67 -5.01
CA ILE A 257 33.70 -14.71 -6.42
C ILE A 257 35.11 -14.12 -6.60
N VAL A 258 35.37 -12.95 -6.01
CA VAL A 258 36.68 -12.29 -6.08
C VAL A 258 37.76 -13.17 -5.45
N PHE A 259 37.48 -13.77 -4.29
CA PHE A 259 38.39 -14.70 -3.64
C PHE A 259 38.69 -15.92 -4.51
N ALA A 260 37.65 -16.57 -5.05
CA ALA A 260 37.81 -17.76 -5.88
C ALA A 260 38.58 -17.49 -7.18
N ILE A 261 38.26 -16.38 -7.85
CA ILE A 261 38.99 -15.95 -9.06
C ILE A 261 40.44 -15.61 -8.71
N GLY A 262 40.68 -14.89 -7.61
CA GLY A 262 42.01 -14.51 -7.16
C GLY A 262 42.93 -15.71 -6.92
N VAL A 263 42.43 -16.74 -6.23
CA VAL A 263 43.20 -17.97 -6.00
C VAL A 263 43.44 -18.74 -7.30
N LYS A 264 42.44 -18.83 -8.19
CA LYS A 264 42.62 -19.50 -9.49
C LYS A 264 43.69 -18.83 -10.35
N ILE A 265 43.70 -17.50 -10.39
CA ILE A 265 44.72 -16.74 -11.12
C ILE A 265 46.10 -16.96 -10.50
N ALA A 266 46.22 -16.94 -9.17
CA ALA A 266 47.49 -17.15 -8.49
C ALA A 266 48.09 -18.53 -8.81
N ILE A 267 47.28 -19.59 -8.78
CA ILE A 267 47.72 -20.95 -9.10
C ILE A 267 48.07 -21.10 -10.58
N MET A 268 47.29 -20.47 -11.46
CA MET A 268 47.58 -20.47 -12.89
C MET A 268 48.96 -19.85 -13.18
N ILE A 269 49.31 -18.75 -12.52
CA ILE A 269 50.64 -18.12 -12.64
C ILE A 269 51.74 -19.05 -12.11
N LEU A 270 51.53 -19.68 -10.94
CA LEU A 270 52.50 -20.64 -10.39
C LEU A 270 52.67 -21.87 -11.28
N GLY A 271 51.60 -22.31 -11.95
CA GLY A 271 51.64 -23.40 -12.92
C GLY A 271 52.46 -23.04 -14.16
N VAL A 272 52.28 -21.83 -14.71
CA VAL A 272 53.08 -21.32 -15.84
C VAL A 272 54.57 -21.20 -15.48
N LEU A 273 54.88 -20.83 -14.23
CA LEU A 273 56.26 -20.78 -13.71
C LEU A 273 56.85 -22.16 -13.40
N GLY A 274 56.08 -23.24 -13.56
CA GLY A 274 56.51 -24.62 -13.31
C GLY A 274 56.63 -24.99 -11.83
N ILE A 275 56.10 -24.16 -10.93
CA ILE A 275 56.16 -24.36 -9.48
C ILE A 275 54.96 -25.19 -9.00
N ALA A 276 53.79 -25.02 -9.63
CA ALA A 276 52.56 -25.72 -9.22
C ALA A 276 52.24 -26.94 -10.09
N THR A 277 51.78 -28.00 -9.43
CA THR A 277 51.34 -29.27 -10.03
C THR A 277 49.82 -29.36 -10.12
N MET A 278 49.29 -30.28 -10.95
CA MET A 278 47.84 -30.51 -11.06
C MET A 278 47.20 -30.86 -9.71
N TRP A 279 47.93 -31.55 -8.82
CA TRP A 279 47.44 -31.93 -7.50
C TRP A 279 47.18 -30.72 -6.60
N GLU A 280 48.10 -29.76 -6.58
CA GLU A 280 47.96 -28.52 -5.79
C GLU A 280 46.81 -27.66 -6.30
N ALA A 281 46.60 -27.61 -7.62
CA ALA A 281 45.46 -26.93 -8.22
C ALA A 281 44.12 -27.53 -7.78
N VAL A 282 44.00 -28.87 -7.78
CA VAL A 282 42.80 -29.57 -7.32
C VAL A 282 42.56 -29.34 -5.83
N PHE A 283 43.61 -29.48 -5.00
CA PHE A 283 43.50 -29.25 -3.56
C PHE A 283 43.03 -27.83 -3.25
N SER A 284 43.55 -26.84 -3.98
CA SER A 284 43.15 -25.46 -3.77
C SER A 284 41.72 -25.16 -4.20
N ASP A 285 41.22 -25.74 -5.30
CA ASP A 285 39.83 -25.50 -5.72
C ASP A 285 38.84 -26.02 -4.68
N VAL A 286 39.11 -27.21 -4.12
CA VAL A 286 38.33 -27.79 -3.01
C VAL A 286 38.46 -26.94 -1.74
N GLY A 287 39.66 -26.48 -1.40
CA GLY A 287 39.90 -25.60 -0.26
C GLY A 287 39.17 -24.26 -0.37
N VAL A 288 39.21 -23.64 -1.55
CA VAL A 288 38.48 -22.40 -1.86
C VAL A 288 36.98 -22.62 -1.75
N ALA A 289 36.46 -23.74 -2.27
CA ALA A 289 35.04 -24.06 -2.16
C ALA A 289 34.60 -24.17 -0.69
N LEU A 290 35.41 -24.84 0.16
CA LEU A 290 35.11 -25.00 1.58
C LEU A 290 35.14 -23.66 2.33
N ILE A 291 36.11 -22.80 2.03
CA ILE A 291 36.19 -21.44 2.58
C ILE A 291 34.99 -20.58 2.13
N ALA A 292 34.61 -20.66 0.86
CA ALA A 292 33.46 -19.94 0.32
C ALA A 292 32.14 -20.38 0.96
N ILE A 293 31.98 -21.68 1.25
CA ILE A 293 30.84 -22.21 2.02
C ILE A 293 30.82 -21.59 3.43
N LEU A 294 31.94 -21.63 4.15
CA LEU A 294 32.05 -21.04 5.49
C LEU A 294 31.77 -19.53 5.49
N ASN A 295 32.25 -18.80 4.47
CA ASN A 295 31.96 -17.37 4.34
C ASN A 295 30.47 -17.14 4.02
N SER A 296 29.86 -17.99 3.20
CA SER A 296 28.42 -17.90 2.87
C SER A 296 27.54 -18.07 4.11
N MET A 297 27.96 -18.88 5.09
CA MET A 297 27.24 -19.00 6.37
C MET A 297 27.11 -17.69 7.14
N ARG A 298 27.97 -16.68 6.89
CA ARG A 298 27.82 -15.34 7.49
C ARG A 298 26.55 -14.63 7.04
N ALA A 299 26.01 -14.97 5.86
CA ALA A 299 24.75 -14.41 5.38
C ALA A 299 23.56 -14.84 6.27
N MET A 300 23.66 -15.99 6.96
CA MET A 300 22.60 -16.48 7.86
C MET A 300 22.48 -15.70 9.17
N LYS A 301 23.56 -15.03 9.62
CA LYS A 301 23.50 -14.15 10.80
C LYS A 301 23.03 -12.78 10.35
N VAL A 302 21.72 -12.57 10.30
CA VAL A 302 21.14 -11.24 10.12
C VAL A 302 20.99 -10.62 11.51
N SER A 303 21.67 -9.49 11.73
CA SER A 303 21.52 -8.61 12.89
C SER A 303 21.31 -7.21 12.37
#